data_AF-A0A7V8VLE2-F1
#
_entry.id   AF-A0A7V8VLE2-F1
#
_cell.length_a   1.000
_cell.length_b   1.000
_cell.length_c   1.000
_cell.angle_alpha   90.00
_cell.angle_beta   90.00
_cell.angle_gamma   90.00
#
_symmetry.space_group_name_H-M   'P 1'
#
loop_
_entity.id
_entity.type
_entity.pdbx_description
1 polymer ?
#
loop_
_entity_poly.entity_id
_entity_poly.type
_entity_poly.pdbx_seq_one_letter_code
_entity_poly.pdbx_strand_id
1 'polypeptide(L)'
;MLYKSGNPRNVREIAQQLGVAHLLQGSVQRDANRVRVNVQLIDAQTDAHLWAERYDRPLDDVFAIQSEIAKAIVEQLQAKLSAKERTAIDQAATSDLAAFDLYMRAKALLFPFDRDRALQAIELLDQAVTRDPKFLPAYCKLAGAHDLLYLHGQDHTPGRLALAESAVYSALRLRPDSGEAHLALAMHLYSKLEYDGALAELAIARRTLPKRRLKL
;
A
#
# COMPACT_ATOMS: atom_id res chain seq x y z
N MET A 1 -0.88 -15.54 -6.73
CA MET A 1 -1.60 -14.69 -7.72
C MET A 1 -1.90 -15.53 -8.96
N LEU A 2 -3.09 -16.15 -9.03
CA LEU A 2 -3.46 -17.12 -10.08
C LEU A 2 -4.00 -16.49 -11.39
N TYR A 3 -4.21 -15.17 -11.41
CA TYR A 3 -4.86 -14.47 -12.53
C TYR A 3 -3.89 -13.66 -13.41
N LYS A 4 -2.57 -13.79 -13.18
CA LYS A 4 -1.53 -12.99 -13.85
C LYS A 4 -0.89 -13.68 -15.06
N SER A 5 -1.29 -14.92 -15.37
CA SER A 5 -0.56 -15.81 -16.28
C SER A 5 -1.39 -16.24 -17.50
N GLY A 6 -1.03 -15.71 -18.68
CA GLY A 6 -0.90 -16.45 -19.95
C GLY A 6 -2.14 -17.01 -20.67
N ASN A 7 -3.22 -17.39 -19.97
CA ASN A 7 -4.45 -17.82 -20.63
C ASN A 7 -5.47 -16.69 -20.60
N PRO A 8 -6.11 -16.34 -21.74
CA PRO A 8 -7.28 -15.48 -21.75
C PRO A 8 -8.42 -16.23 -21.07
N ARG A 9 -8.44 -16.25 -19.74
CA ARG A 9 -9.62 -16.66 -18.98
C ARG A 9 -10.67 -15.60 -19.21
N ASN A 10 -11.89 -16.06 -19.45
CA ASN A 10 -13.02 -15.18 -19.65
C ASN A 10 -13.14 -14.26 -18.42
N VAL A 11 -13.14 -12.95 -18.66
CA VAL A 11 -13.25 -11.90 -17.62
C VAL A 11 -14.44 -12.19 -16.70
N ARG A 12 -15.53 -12.74 -17.26
CA ARG A 12 -16.73 -13.16 -16.54
C ARG A 12 -16.47 -14.30 -15.54
N GLU A 13 -15.65 -15.28 -15.90
CA GLU A 13 -15.28 -16.38 -14.98
C GLU A 13 -14.44 -15.87 -13.82
N ILE A 14 -13.48 -14.98 -14.09
CA ILE A 14 -12.66 -14.33 -13.07
C ILE A 14 -13.56 -13.53 -12.11
N ALA A 15 -14.51 -12.78 -12.67
CA ALA A 15 -15.45 -11.98 -11.89
C ALA A 15 -16.35 -12.81 -10.99
N GLN A 16 -16.89 -13.92 -11.51
CA GLN A 16 -17.72 -14.86 -10.76
C GLN A 16 -16.94 -15.51 -9.62
N GLN A 17 -15.71 -15.96 -9.88
CA GLN A 17 -14.85 -16.56 -8.86
C GLN A 17 -14.49 -15.58 -7.74
N LEU A 18 -14.24 -14.31 -8.10
CA LEU A 18 -13.86 -13.28 -7.14
C LEU A 18 -15.08 -12.56 -6.50
N GLY A 19 -16.28 -12.78 -7.02
CA GLY A 19 -17.50 -12.10 -6.57
C GLY A 19 -17.48 -10.58 -6.78
N VAL A 20 -16.86 -10.11 -7.86
CA VAL A 20 -16.67 -8.67 -8.14
C VAL A 20 -17.56 -8.19 -9.30
N ALA A 21 -18.03 -6.94 -9.22
CA ALA A 21 -18.85 -6.31 -10.25
C ALA A 21 -18.03 -5.65 -11.36
N HIS A 22 -16.78 -5.26 -11.07
CA HIS A 22 -15.88 -4.61 -12.01
C HIS A 22 -14.48 -5.19 -11.89
N LEU A 23 -13.76 -5.23 -13.01
CA LEU A 23 -12.37 -5.66 -13.09
C LEU A 23 -11.50 -4.53 -13.63
N LEU A 24 -10.46 -4.17 -12.88
CA LEU A 24 -9.40 -3.26 -13.33
C LEU A 24 -8.21 -4.09 -13.79
N GLN A 25 -7.86 -3.95 -15.07
CA GLN A 25 -6.69 -4.61 -15.66
C GLN A 25 -5.73 -3.56 -16.18
N GLY A 26 -4.44 -3.83 -16.13
CA GLY A 26 -3.45 -2.97 -16.77
C GLY A 26 -2.13 -3.66 -17.03
N SER A 27 -1.30 -3.00 -17.83
CA SER A 27 0.09 -3.35 -18.08
C SER A 27 0.97 -2.13 -17.88
N VAL A 28 2.18 -2.36 -17.39
CA VAL A 28 3.20 -1.33 -17.22
C VAL A 28 4.44 -1.80 -17.97
N GLN A 29 4.96 -0.95 -18.84
CA GLN A 29 6.22 -1.12 -19.54
C GLN A 29 7.10 0.07 -19.19
N ARG A 30 8.37 -0.19 -18.92
CA ARG A 30 9.37 0.84 -18.70
C ARG A 30 10.43 0.71 -19.78
N ASP A 31 10.76 1.83 -20.41
CA ASP A 31 11.85 1.95 -21.35
C ASP A 31 12.70 3.16 -20.96
N ALA A 32 13.93 2.91 -20.52
CA ALA A 32 14.83 3.92 -19.95
C ALA A 32 14.13 4.85 -18.94
N ASN A 33 13.92 6.12 -19.33
CA ASN A 33 13.29 7.15 -18.52
C ASN A 33 11.80 7.38 -18.86
N ARG A 34 11.15 6.46 -19.57
CA ARG A 34 9.71 6.54 -19.89
C ARG A 34 8.96 5.34 -19.33
N VAL A 35 7.72 5.60 -18.96
CA VAL A 35 6.76 4.58 -18.52
C VAL A 35 5.55 4.64 -19.42
N ARG A 36 5.18 3.47 -19.94
CA ARG A 36 3.93 3.23 -20.64
C ARG A 36 3.00 2.41 -19.76
N VAL A 37 1.86 2.99 -19.41
CA VAL A 37 0.81 2.32 -18.64
C VAL A 37 -0.41 2.19 -19.52
N ASN A 38 -0.91 0.97 -19.70
CA ASN A 38 -2.24 0.72 -20.25
C ASN A 38 -3.13 0.26 -19.11
N VAL A 39 -4.31 0.83 -18.96
CA VAL A 39 -5.27 0.47 -17.92
C VAL A 39 -6.66 0.43 -18.52
N GLN A 40 -7.48 -0.51 -18.07
CA GLN A 40 -8.86 -0.67 -18.48
C GLN A 40 -9.73 -1.10 -17.30
N LEU A 41 -10.94 -0.54 -17.26
CA LEU A 41 -12.01 -0.90 -16.34
C LEU A 41 -13.08 -1.64 -17.13
N ILE A 42 -13.44 -2.83 -16.68
CA ILE A 42 -14.39 -3.72 -17.35
C ILE A 42 -15.57 -4.01 -16.41
N ASP A 43 -16.78 -3.90 -16.94
CA ASP A 43 -17.99 -4.41 -16.30
C ASP A 43 -18.00 -5.94 -16.37
N ALA A 44 -18.08 -6.57 -15.21
CA ALA A 44 -17.84 -7.99 -15.10
C ALA A 44 -19.07 -8.85 -15.44
N GLN A 45 -20.26 -8.24 -15.55
CA GLN A 45 -21.50 -8.93 -15.91
C GLN A 45 -21.70 -8.98 -17.42
N THR A 46 -21.33 -7.89 -18.11
CA THR A 46 -21.56 -7.65 -19.53
C THR A 46 -20.31 -7.79 -20.38
N ASP A 47 -19.13 -7.91 -19.76
CA ASP A 47 -17.81 -7.86 -20.42
C ASP A 47 -17.56 -6.55 -21.18
N ALA A 48 -18.29 -5.49 -20.82
CA ALA A 48 -18.18 -4.18 -21.45
C ALA A 48 -16.97 -3.41 -20.91
N HIS A 49 -16.14 -2.90 -21.81
CA HIS A 49 -15.06 -1.98 -21.46
C HIS A 49 -15.66 -0.62 -21.09
N LEU A 50 -15.70 -0.30 -19.80
CA LEU A 50 -16.24 0.97 -19.29
C LEU A 50 -15.28 2.13 -19.55
N TRP A 51 -13.98 1.87 -19.44
CA TRP A 51 -12.92 2.85 -19.68
C TRP A 51 -11.62 2.16 -20.02
N ALA A 52 -10.83 2.77 -20.89
CA ALA A 52 -9.47 2.36 -21.18
C ALA A 52 -8.62 3.59 -21.49
N GLU A 53 -7.41 3.63 -20.95
CA GLU A 53 -6.50 4.74 -21.17
C GLU A 53 -5.05 4.26 -21.27
N ARG A 54 -4.27 5.01 -22.05
CA ARG A 54 -2.84 4.78 -22.22
C ARG A 54 -2.07 6.03 -21.84
N TYR A 55 -1.17 5.87 -20.90
CA TYR A 55 -0.20 6.88 -20.49
C TYR A 55 1.15 6.52 -21.08
N ASP A 56 1.84 7.48 -21.68
CA ASP A 56 3.21 7.34 -22.17
C ASP A 56 3.96 8.61 -21.77
N ARG A 57 4.64 8.60 -20.62
CA ARG A 57 5.21 9.79 -19.98
C ARG A 57 6.59 9.52 -19.38
N PRO A 58 7.38 10.55 -19.05
CA PRO A 58 8.60 10.39 -18.27
C PRO A 58 8.36 9.64 -16.95
N LEU A 59 9.37 8.92 -16.45
CA LEU A 59 9.30 8.18 -15.19
C LEU A 59 9.01 9.10 -14.00
N ASP A 60 9.47 10.35 -14.05
CA ASP A 60 9.26 11.37 -13.03
C ASP A 60 7.75 11.69 -12.83
N ASP A 61 6.91 11.40 -13.83
CA ASP A 61 5.46 11.60 -13.75
C ASP A 61 4.71 10.41 -13.14
N VAL A 62 5.38 9.36 -12.67
CA VAL A 62 4.70 8.10 -12.25
C VAL A 62 3.64 8.33 -11.17
N PHE A 63 3.85 9.26 -10.24
CA PHE A 63 2.85 9.57 -9.22
C PHE A 63 1.67 10.37 -9.78
N ALA A 64 1.91 11.27 -10.73
CA ALA A 64 0.84 11.96 -11.44
C ALA A 64 -0.04 10.96 -12.21
N ILE A 65 0.58 10.00 -12.91
CA ILE A 65 -0.14 8.92 -13.60
C ILE A 65 -0.98 8.11 -12.59
N GLN A 66 -0.44 7.78 -11.40
CA GLN A 66 -1.21 7.08 -10.37
C GLN A 66 -2.44 7.87 -9.91
N SER A 67 -2.30 9.17 -9.66
CA SER A 67 -3.41 10.04 -9.25
C SER A 67 -4.45 10.20 -10.35
N GLU A 68 -4.03 10.34 -11.61
CA GLU A 68 -4.92 10.42 -12.77
C GLU A 68 -5.73 9.14 -12.96
N ILE A 69 -5.09 7.97 -12.90
CA ILE A 69 -5.78 6.68 -12.97
C ILE A 69 -6.80 6.54 -11.84
N ALA A 70 -6.43 6.92 -10.60
CA ALA A 70 -7.36 6.85 -9.47
C ALA A 70 -8.58 7.77 -9.65
N LYS A 71 -8.38 8.99 -10.16
CA LYS A 71 -9.48 9.92 -10.48
C LYS A 71 -10.39 9.38 -11.57
N ALA A 72 -9.81 8.87 -12.66
CA ALA A 72 -10.58 8.30 -13.76
C ALA A 72 -11.45 7.14 -13.27
N ILE A 73 -10.91 6.24 -12.44
CA ILE A 73 -11.69 5.13 -11.87
C ILE A 73 -12.85 5.64 -11.01
N VAL A 74 -12.61 6.67 -10.18
CA VAL A 74 -13.64 7.25 -9.32
C VAL A 74 -14.77 7.87 -10.14
N GLU A 75 -14.44 8.56 -11.22
CA GLU A 75 -15.40 9.16 -12.14
C GLU A 75 -16.23 8.10 -12.86
N GLN A 76 -15.56 7.07 -13.40
CA GLN A 76 -16.22 5.98 -14.15
C GLN A 76 -17.13 5.13 -13.26
N LEU A 77 -16.73 4.89 -12.01
CA LEU A 77 -17.56 4.18 -11.03
C LEU A 77 -18.61 5.07 -10.36
N GLN A 78 -18.66 6.37 -10.69
CA GLN A 78 -19.50 7.38 -10.03
C GLN A 78 -19.40 7.31 -8.50
N ALA A 79 -18.19 7.05 -7.99
CA ALA A 79 -17.97 6.78 -6.58
C ALA A 79 -18.15 8.07 -5.76
N LYS A 80 -18.97 8.01 -4.70
CA LYS A 80 -19.13 9.11 -3.75
C LYS A 80 -17.95 9.14 -2.79
N LEU A 81 -16.98 10.01 -3.06
CA LEU A 81 -15.86 10.29 -2.18
C LEU A 81 -16.14 11.50 -1.28
N SER A 82 -15.71 11.41 -0.03
CA SER A 82 -15.56 12.55 0.87
C SER A 82 -14.48 13.52 0.38
N ALA A 83 -14.51 14.77 0.87
CA ALA A 83 -13.48 15.76 0.55
C ALA A 83 -12.07 15.26 0.94
N LYS A 84 -11.95 14.58 2.10
CA LYS A 84 -10.69 13.98 2.57
C LYS A 84 -10.16 12.91 1.61
N GLU A 85 -11.02 12.04 1.10
CA GLU A 85 -10.61 11.00 0.13
C GLU A 85 -10.18 11.61 -1.22
N ARG A 86 -10.84 12.68 -1.67
CA ARG A 86 -10.42 13.41 -2.88
C ARG A 86 -9.03 14.01 -2.71
N THR A 87 -8.78 14.70 -1.60
CA THR A 87 -7.45 15.26 -1.30
C THR A 87 -6.39 14.17 -1.16
N ALA A 88 -6.72 13.01 -0.60
CA ALA A 88 -5.79 11.90 -0.48
C ALA A 88 -5.37 11.31 -1.84
N ILE A 89 -6.24 11.33 -2.86
CA ILE A 89 -5.92 10.88 -4.22
C ILE A 89 -4.87 11.80 -4.87
N ASP A 90 -4.90 13.09 -4.56
CA ASP A 90 -3.97 14.09 -5.09
C ASP A 90 -2.60 14.07 -4.39
N GLN A 91 -2.51 13.45 -3.22
CA GLN A 91 -1.30 13.44 -2.41
C GLN A 91 -0.50 12.16 -2.66
N ALA A 92 0.57 12.31 -3.44
CA ALA A 92 1.60 11.27 -3.54
C ALA A 92 2.21 11.02 -2.15
N ALA A 93 2.48 9.75 -1.84
CA ALA A 93 3.07 9.37 -0.55
C ALA A 93 4.52 9.88 -0.36
N THR A 94 5.20 10.13 -1.47
CA THR A 94 6.54 10.72 -1.55
C THR A 94 6.69 11.39 -2.92
N SER A 95 7.57 12.38 -3.04
CA SER A 95 8.02 12.94 -4.32
C SER A 95 9.39 12.39 -4.74
N ASP A 96 10.00 11.52 -3.94
CA ASP A 96 11.31 10.92 -4.23
C ASP A 96 11.14 9.51 -4.79
N LEU A 97 11.43 9.35 -6.08
CA LEU A 97 11.33 8.07 -6.78
C LEU A 97 12.25 6.99 -6.21
N ALA A 98 13.44 7.34 -5.75
CA ALA A 98 14.36 6.36 -5.22
C ALA A 98 13.95 5.92 -3.81
N ALA A 99 13.40 6.83 -2.99
CA ALA A 99 12.77 6.45 -1.72
C ALA A 99 11.60 5.49 -1.97
N PHE A 100 10.78 5.76 -2.99
CA PHE A 100 9.67 4.88 -3.36
C PHE A 100 10.13 3.51 -3.87
N ASP A 101 11.19 3.44 -4.67
CA ASP A 101 11.78 2.17 -5.13
C ASP A 101 12.27 1.32 -3.96
N LEU A 102 13.04 1.93 -3.04
CA LEU A 102 13.51 1.29 -1.81
C LEU A 102 12.34 0.72 -0.99
N TYR A 103 11.30 1.52 -0.78
CA TYR A 103 10.08 1.11 -0.09
C TYR A 103 9.35 -0.05 -0.79
N MET A 104 9.23 0.00 -2.11
CA MET A 104 8.57 -1.06 -2.90
C MET A 104 9.35 -2.38 -2.86
N ARG A 105 10.69 -2.31 -2.93
CA ARG A 105 11.57 -3.48 -2.77
C ARG A 105 11.47 -4.07 -1.37
N ALA A 106 11.51 -3.23 -0.33
CA ALA A 106 11.34 -3.69 1.05
C ALA A 106 10.00 -4.40 1.25
N LYS A 107 8.90 -3.86 0.72
CA LYS A 107 7.58 -4.49 0.79
C LYS A 107 7.53 -5.87 0.14
N ALA A 108 8.24 -6.07 -0.97
CA ALA A 108 8.29 -7.36 -1.65
C ALA A 108 9.07 -8.41 -0.83
N LEU A 109 10.04 -7.98 -0.02
CA LEU A 109 10.83 -8.86 0.84
C LEU A 109 10.08 -9.33 2.08
N LEU A 110 9.12 -8.54 2.57
CA LEU A 110 8.36 -8.85 3.80
C LEU A 110 7.26 -9.91 3.62
N PHE A 111 7.00 -10.39 2.40
CA PHE A 111 5.99 -11.44 2.17
C PHE A 111 6.39 -12.44 1.06
N PRO A 112 6.41 -13.76 1.34
CA PRO A 112 6.22 -14.38 2.66
C PRO A 112 7.33 -14.01 3.64
N PHE A 113 7.08 -14.14 4.95
CA PHE A 113 8.06 -13.80 5.98
C PHE A 113 9.28 -14.72 5.91
N ASP A 114 10.46 -14.11 5.98
CA ASP A 114 11.75 -14.74 6.12
C ASP A 114 12.67 -13.78 6.91
N ARG A 115 13.52 -14.32 7.79
CA ARG A 115 14.33 -13.51 8.71
C ARG A 115 15.30 -12.60 7.96
N ASP A 116 16.09 -13.16 7.06
CA ASP A 116 17.17 -12.43 6.41
C ASP A 116 16.60 -11.41 5.42
N ARG A 117 15.50 -11.77 4.75
CA ARG A 117 14.72 -10.82 3.94
C ARG A 117 14.10 -9.70 4.76
N ALA A 118 13.63 -9.96 5.97
CA ALA A 118 13.10 -8.93 6.86
C ALA A 118 14.19 -7.96 7.32
N LEU A 119 15.39 -8.45 7.63
CA LEU A 119 16.55 -7.60 7.94
C LEU A 119 16.95 -6.74 6.74
N GLN A 120 17.00 -7.32 5.54
CA GLN A 120 17.25 -6.55 4.31
C GLN A 120 16.14 -5.52 4.04
N ALA A 121 14.87 -5.84 4.32
CA ALA A 121 13.77 -4.90 4.18
C ALA A 121 13.93 -3.71 5.13
N ILE A 122 14.39 -3.93 6.36
CA ILE A 122 14.68 -2.86 7.33
C ILE A 122 15.74 -1.92 6.79
N GLU A 123 16.88 -2.44 6.28
CA GLU A 123 17.95 -1.60 5.71
C GLU A 123 17.46 -0.72 4.55
N LEU A 124 16.60 -1.27 3.68
CA LEU A 124 16.00 -0.52 2.58
C LEU A 124 15.01 0.55 3.08
N LEU A 125 14.24 0.24 4.12
CA LEU A 125 13.28 1.17 4.72
C LEU A 125 14.00 2.31 5.46
N ASP A 126 15.09 2.02 6.16
CA ASP A 126 15.96 3.03 6.79
C ASP A 126 16.53 4.00 5.74
N GLN A 127 17.01 3.48 4.61
CA GLN A 127 17.43 4.31 3.48
C GLN A 127 16.28 5.15 2.91
N ALA A 128 15.07 4.57 2.80
CA ALA A 128 13.90 5.28 2.28
C ALA A 128 13.49 6.45 3.19
N VAL A 129 13.45 6.26 4.52
CA VAL A 129 13.10 7.32 5.47
C VAL A 129 14.22 8.34 5.68
N THR A 130 15.49 7.95 5.48
CA THR A 130 16.62 8.88 5.45
C THR A 130 16.51 9.82 4.26
N ARG A 131 16.10 9.28 3.11
CA ARG A 131 15.99 10.03 1.86
C ARG A 131 14.76 10.92 1.81
N ASP A 132 13.62 10.42 2.29
CA ASP A 132 12.41 11.21 2.50
C ASP A 132 11.89 11.04 3.94
N PRO A 133 12.30 11.96 4.85
CA PRO A 133 11.85 11.96 6.24
C PRO A 133 10.35 12.19 6.43
N LYS A 134 9.60 12.54 5.37
CA LYS A 134 8.15 12.71 5.40
C LYS A 134 7.41 11.50 4.83
N PHE A 135 8.11 10.44 4.44
CA PHE A 135 7.52 9.27 3.79
C PHE A 135 6.80 8.35 4.78
N LEU A 136 5.63 8.77 5.25
CA LEU A 136 4.87 8.09 6.30
C LEU A 136 4.69 6.58 6.07
N PRO A 137 4.31 6.09 4.87
CA PRO A 137 4.18 4.65 4.65
C PRO A 137 5.46 3.85 4.88
N ALA A 138 6.64 4.43 4.66
CA ALA A 138 7.91 3.76 4.93
C ALA A 138 8.13 3.58 6.44
N TYR A 139 7.83 4.59 7.27
CA TYR A 139 7.85 4.44 8.73
C TYR A 139 6.87 3.38 9.24
N CYS A 140 5.64 3.36 8.73
CA CYS A 140 4.65 2.32 9.08
C CYS A 140 5.16 0.91 8.72
N LYS A 141 5.84 0.77 7.59
CA LYS A 141 6.42 -0.53 7.18
C LYS A 141 7.66 -0.90 7.97
N LEU A 142 8.48 0.07 8.35
CA LEU A 142 9.67 -0.15 9.18
C LEU A 142 9.26 -0.67 10.57
N ALA A 143 8.25 -0.05 11.19
CA ALA A 143 7.67 -0.54 12.45
C ALA A 143 7.20 -1.99 12.32
N GLY A 144 6.39 -2.28 11.29
CA GLY A 144 5.89 -3.64 11.05
C GLY A 144 6.99 -4.67 10.76
N ALA A 145 8.10 -4.28 10.12
CA ALA A 145 9.22 -5.18 9.88
C ALA A 145 9.95 -5.56 11.18
N HIS A 146 10.12 -4.60 12.10
CA HIS A 146 10.66 -4.87 13.43
C HIS A 146 9.71 -5.73 14.27
N ASP A 147 8.41 -5.42 14.27
CA ASP A 147 7.40 -6.21 14.98
C ASP A 147 7.33 -7.65 14.46
N LEU A 148 7.45 -7.87 13.15
CA LEU A 148 7.49 -9.22 12.57
C LEU A 148 8.68 -10.04 13.07
N LEU A 149 9.88 -9.46 13.15
CA LEU A 149 11.04 -10.14 13.72
C LEU A 149 10.82 -10.52 15.19
N TYR A 150 10.17 -9.65 15.95
CA TYR A 150 9.84 -9.88 17.35
C TYR A 150 8.79 -10.98 17.54
N LEU A 151 7.68 -10.90 16.81
CA LEU A 151 6.55 -11.85 16.88
C LEU A 151 6.94 -13.26 16.42
N HIS A 152 7.82 -13.36 15.42
CA HIS A 152 8.33 -14.65 14.94
C HIS A 152 9.52 -15.18 15.75
N GLY A 153 9.85 -14.57 16.89
CA GLY A 153 10.93 -15.01 17.78
C GLY A 153 12.34 -14.92 17.19
N GLN A 154 12.51 -14.18 16.09
CA GLN A 154 13.82 -14.01 15.43
C GLN A 154 14.69 -12.99 16.17
N ASP A 155 14.06 -12.01 16.82
CA ASP A 155 14.70 -11.05 17.72
C ASP A 155 13.68 -10.57 18.77
N HIS A 156 13.63 -11.25 19.91
CA HIS A 156 12.68 -10.98 20.99
C HIS A 156 13.24 -10.02 22.05
N THR A 157 14.10 -9.08 21.65
CA THR A 157 14.73 -8.13 22.57
C THR A 157 13.87 -6.88 22.80
N PRO A 158 13.97 -6.23 23.98
CA PRO A 158 13.37 -4.91 24.19
C PRO A 158 13.85 -3.85 23.19
N GLY A 159 15.10 -3.98 22.71
CA GLY A 159 15.66 -3.09 21.69
C GLY A 159 14.92 -3.18 20.36
N ARG A 160 14.49 -4.38 19.94
CA ARG A 160 13.70 -4.56 18.72
C ARG A 160 12.34 -3.87 18.81
N LEU A 161 11.67 -3.98 19.96
CA LEU A 161 10.42 -3.27 20.20
C LEU A 161 10.61 -1.75 20.20
N ALA A 162 11.67 -1.25 20.85
CA ALA A 162 11.96 0.19 20.88
C ALA A 162 12.20 0.77 19.47
N LEU A 163 12.81 0.00 18.57
CA LEU A 163 12.98 0.39 17.17
C LEU A 163 11.62 0.47 16.43
N ALA A 164 10.74 -0.51 16.64
CA ALA A 164 9.39 -0.48 16.08
C ALA A 164 8.58 0.72 16.61
N GLU A 165 8.67 0.96 17.92
CA GLU A 165 8.03 2.06 18.63
C GLU A 165 8.48 3.42 18.08
N SER A 166 9.79 3.62 17.92
CA SER A 166 10.36 4.84 17.34
C SER A 166 9.86 5.10 15.91
N ALA A 167 9.80 4.04 15.09
CA ALA A 167 9.31 4.15 13.72
C ALA A 167 7.82 4.54 13.67
N VAL A 168 6.96 3.89 14.48
CA VAL A 168 5.53 4.21 14.48
C VAL A 168 5.24 5.60 15.06
N TYR A 169 5.95 6.04 16.10
CA TYR A 169 5.80 7.40 16.60
C TYR A 169 6.32 8.44 15.61
N SER A 170 7.29 8.11 14.76
CA SER A 170 7.67 8.97 13.64
C SER A 170 6.54 9.13 12.63
N ALA A 171 5.85 8.04 12.26
CA ALA A 171 4.67 8.10 11.41
C ALA A 171 3.54 8.96 12.02
N LEU A 172 3.24 8.79 13.31
CA LEU A 172 2.23 9.57 14.02
C LEU A 172 2.60 11.06 14.14
N ARG A 173 3.88 11.38 14.35
CA ARG A 173 4.34 12.78 14.33
C ARG A 173 4.12 13.45 12.97
N LEU A 174 4.30 12.71 11.87
CA LEU A 174 4.10 13.24 10.52
C LEU A 174 2.62 13.51 10.24
N ARG A 175 1.74 12.56 10.56
CA ARG A 175 0.29 12.72 10.41
C ARG A 175 -0.43 12.00 11.56
N PRO A 176 -0.84 12.73 12.62
CA PRO A 176 -1.52 12.15 13.77
C PRO A 176 -2.81 11.44 13.41
N ASP A 177 -3.57 11.97 12.44
CA ASP A 177 -4.88 11.42 12.02
C ASP A 177 -4.78 10.34 10.93
N SER A 178 -3.59 9.79 10.67
CA SER A 178 -3.36 8.79 9.61
C SER A 178 -3.79 7.41 10.07
N GLY A 179 -4.76 6.84 9.36
CA GLY A 179 -5.23 5.48 9.64
C GLY A 179 -4.14 4.42 9.48
N GLU A 180 -3.18 4.62 8.58
CA GLU A 180 -2.03 3.75 8.41
C GLU A 180 -1.09 3.78 9.62
N ALA A 181 -0.89 4.96 10.22
CA ALA A 181 -0.08 5.12 11.42
C ALA A 181 -0.76 4.48 12.64
N HIS A 182 -2.07 4.71 12.82
CA HIS A 182 -2.86 4.03 13.85
C HIS A 182 -2.90 2.50 13.67
N LEU A 183 -2.99 2.01 12.42
CA LEU A 183 -2.90 0.58 12.15
C LEU A 183 -1.52 0.02 12.53
N ALA A 184 -0.44 0.72 12.20
CA ALA A 184 0.91 0.32 12.61
C ALA A 184 1.06 0.31 14.14
N LEU A 185 0.51 1.31 14.83
CA LEU A 185 0.56 1.37 16.30
C LEU A 185 -0.22 0.22 16.92
N ALA A 186 -1.39 -0.09 16.40
CA ALA A 186 -2.14 -1.24 16.87
C ALA A 186 -1.38 -2.56 16.74
N MET A 187 -0.69 -2.78 15.62
CA MET A 187 0.14 -3.99 15.43
C MET A 187 1.33 -4.02 16.39
N HIS A 188 1.93 -2.85 16.67
CA HIS A 188 3.02 -2.74 17.63
C HIS A 188 2.55 -3.05 19.06
N LEU A 189 1.44 -2.45 19.50
CA LEU A 189 0.82 -2.73 20.80
C LEU A 189 0.41 -4.20 20.95
N TYR A 190 -0.12 -4.80 19.88
CA TYR A 190 -0.40 -6.23 19.83
C TYR A 190 0.88 -7.07 20.07
N SER A 191 2.00 -6.67 19.47
CA SER A 191 3.30 -7.33 19.66
C SER A 191 3.81 -7.24 21.11
N LYS A 192 3.40 -6.19 21.83
CA LYS A 192 3.66 -6.00 23.27
C LYS A 192 2.62 -6.67 24.19
N LEU A 193 1.63 -7.38 23.63
CA LEU A 193 0.48 -7.96 24.35
C LEU A 193 -0.42 -6.90 25.02
N GLU A 194 -0.35 -5.64 24.58
CA GLU A 194 -1.17 -4.53 25.06
C GLU A 194 -2.49 -4.46 24.25
N TYR A 195 -3.34 -5.47 24.43
CA TYR A 195 -4.50 -5.71 23.56
C TYR A 195 -5.56 -4.61 23.59
N ASP A 196 -5.84 -4.02 24.75
CA ASP A 196 -6.84 -2.96 24.86
C ASP A 196 -6.43 -1.71 24.07
N GLY A 197 -5.15 -1.35 24.16
CA GLY A 197 -4.55 -0.28 23.36
C GLY A 197 -4.60 -0.62 21.87
N ALA A 198 -4.21 -1.83 21.49
CA ALA A 198 -4.27 -2.28 20.09
C ALA A 198 -5.69 -2.19 19.51
N LEU A 199 -6.72 -2.58 20.27
CA LEU A 199 -8.12 -2.51 19.86
C LEU A 199 -8.61 -1.07 19.71
N ALA A 200 -8.20 -0.16 20.61
CA ALA A 200 -8.54 1.26 20.51
C ALA A 200 -7.96 1.88 19.22
N GLU A 201 -6.69 1.60 18.94
CA GLU A 201 -5.99 2.09 17.74
C GLU A 201 -6.57 1.50 16.45
N LEU A 202 -6.93 0.20 16.44
CA LEU A 202 -7.65 -0.42 15.32
C LEU A 202 -9.01 0.24 15.06
N ALA A 203 -9.72 0.66 16.10
CA ALA A 203 -11.00 1.35 15.95
C ALA A 203 -10.84 2.70 15.24
N ILE A 204 -9.76 3.43 15.53
CA ILE A 204 -9.41 4.68 14.82
C ILE A 204 -9.03 4.35 13.38
N ALA A 205 -8.09 3.43 13.17
CA ALA A 205 -7.63 3.02 11.84
C ALA A 205 -8.80 2.62 10.93
N ARG A 206 -9.76 1.84 11.45
CA ARG A 206 -10.96 1.41 10.72
C ARG A 206 -11.88 2.56 10.31
N ARG A 207 -11.93 3.66 11.08
CA ARG A 207 -12.73 4.85 10.75
C ARG A 207 -12.06 5.72 9.70
N THR A 208 -10.72 5.77 9.70
CA THR A 208 -9.94 6.70 8.87
C THR A 208 -9.39 6.09 7.59
N LEU A 209 -9.18 4.76 7.55
CA LEU A 209 -8.75 4.07 6.34
C LEU A 209 -9.92 3.96 5.36
N PRO A 210 -9.67 4.05 4.04
CA PRO A 210 -10.69 3.79 3.03
C PRO A 210 -11.29 2.41 3.29
N LYS A 211 -12.62 2.31 3.26
CA LYS A 211 -13.35 1.06 3.57
C LYS A 211 -12.95 -0.05 2.60
N ARG A 212 -11.91 -0.83 2.94
CA ARG A 212 -11.74 -2.18 2.40
C ARG A 212 -12.77 -3.04 3.12
N ARG A 213 -13.86 -3.40 2.44
CA ARG A 213 -14.72 -4.50 2.88
C ARG A 213 -13.92 -5.79 2.76
N LEU A 214 -13.00 -6.03 3.70
CA LEU A 214 -12.52 -7.37 3.99
C LEU A 214 -13.67 -8.04 4.74
N LYS A 215 -14.43 -8.88 4.04
CA LYS A 215 -15.22 -9.90 4.72
C LYS A 215 -14.20 -10.83 5.37
N LEU A 216 -14.08 -10.73 6.69
CA LEU A 216 -13.49 -11.79 7.52
C LEU A 216 -14.44 -13.00 7.48
#